data_AF-A0A6B3F6R8-F1
#
_entry.id   AF-A0A6B3F6R8-F1
#
_cell.length_a   1.000
_cell.length_b   1.000
_cell.length_c   1.000
_cell.angle_alpha   90.00
_cell.angle_beta   90.00
_cell.angle_gamma   90.00
#
_symmetry.space_group_name_H-M   'P 1'
#
loop_
_entity.id
_entity.type
_entity.pdbx_description
1 polymer ?
#
loop_
_entity_poly.entity_id
_entity_poly.type
_entity_poly.pdbx_seq_one_letter_code
_entity_poly.pdbx_strand_id
1 'polypeptide(L)'
;GALLEGFAAYVKEEERAVEIRLFEIGLVPGLLQTPAYARALAEADVWRGLITEEQAEHRLTYLAKRQASLQRLRPPMMLVIMDESCLRHRV
;
A
#
# COMPACT_ATOMS: atom_id res chain seq x y z
N GLY A 1 13.70 7.05 -1.20
CA GLY A 1 13.09 8.06 -0.32
C GLY A 1 12.57 7.42 0.95
N ALA A 2 12.80 8.05 2.11
CA ALA A 2 12.29 7.59 3.40
C ALA A 2 10.76 7.60 3.42
N LEU A 3 10.16 6.77 4.28
CA LEU A 3 8.74 6.84 4.60
C LEU A 3 8.42 8.22 5.20
N LEU A 4 7.18 8.66 5.07
CA LEU A 4 6.72 9.90 5.71
C LEU A 4 6.99 9.86 7.21
N GLU A 5 7.30 11.01 7.80
CA GLU A 5 7.47 11.13 9.24
C GLU A 5 6.18 10.65 9.96
N GLY A 6 6.34 9.89 11.03
CA GLY A 6 5.22 9.32 11.79
C GLY A 6 4.59 8.05 11.18
N PHE A 7 4.97 7.65 9.96
CA PHE A 7 4.34 6.49 9.31
C PHE A 7 4.54 5.17 10.07
N ALA A 8 5.70 4.98 10.71
CA ALA A 8 5.93 3.79 11.55
C ALA A 8 5.03 3.75 12.79
N ALA A 9 4.65 4.91 13.34
CA ALA A 9 3.68 4.98 14.43
C ALA A 9 2.27 4.67 13.92
N TYR A 10 1.90 5.21 12.75
CA TYR A 10 0.64 4.90 12.09
C TYR A 10 0.45 3.39 11.87
N VAL A 11 1.48 2.69 11.38
CA VAL A 11 1.40 1.23 11.14
C VAL A 11 1.18 0.43 12.43
N LYS A 12 1.69 0.88 13.58
CA LYS A 12 1.40 0.23 14.87
C LYS A 12 -0.08 0.35 15.26
N GLU A 13 -0.71 1.46 14.92
CA GLU A 13 -2.14 1.64 15.15
C GLU A 13 -2.98 0.87 14.11
N GLU A 14 -2.52 0.81 12.86
CA GLU A 14 -3.10 -0.03 11.80
C GLU A 14 -3.22 -1.51 12.23
N GLU A 15 -2.18 -2.07 12.86
CA GLU A 15 -2.18 -3.45 13.37
C GLU A 15 -3.25 -3.73 14.45
N ARG A 16 -3.65 -2.68 15.19
CA ARG A 16 -4.61 -2.75 16.30
C ARG A 16 -6.01 -2.28 15.92
N ALA A 17 -6.14 -1.57 14.80
CA ALA A 17 -7.37 -0.96 14.36
C ALA A 17 -8.51 -1.98 14.26
N VAL A 18 -9.72 -1.58 14.64
CA VAL A 18 -10.94 -2.37 14.42
C VAL A 18 -11.64 -1.97 13.12
N GLU A 19 -11.33 -0.78 12.61
CA GLU A 19 -11.82 -0.21 11.36
C GLU A 19 -10.69 0.56 10.67
N ILE A 20 -10.55 0.36 9.36
CA ILE A 20 -9.61 1.10 8.53
C ILE A 20 -10.38 1.73 7.38
N ARG A 21 -10.22 3.06 7.22
CA ARG A 21 -10.84 3.85 6.17
C ARG A 21 -9.77 4.35 5.22
N LEU A 22 -9.88 3.98 3.95
CA LEU A 22 -8.91 4.34 2.92
C LEU A 22 -9.59 5.20 1.85
N PHE A 23 -8.87 6.21 1.38
CA PHE A 23 -9.23 7.03 0.23
C PHE A 23 -7.98 7.22 -0.62
N GLU A 24 -8.02 6.75 -1.87
CA GLU A 24 -6.92 6.91 -2.83
C GLU A 24 -7.49 7.23 -4.21
N ILE A 25 -6.78 8.08 -4.96
CA ILE A 25 -7.16 8.47 -6.32
C ILE A 25 -6.08 7.96 -7.29
N GLY A 26 -6.51 7.33 -8.38
CA GLY A 26 -5.63 6.93 -9.48
C GLY A 26 -4.78 5.69 -9.23
N LEU A 27 -4.75 5.15 -8.01
CA LEU A 27 -4.07 3.90 -7.69
C LEU A 27 -4.91 3.05 -6.72
N VAL A 28 -4.82 1.73 -6.87
CA VAL A 28 -5.36 0.79 -5.89
C VAL A 28 -4.69 1.05 -4.53
N PRO A 29 -5.44 1.19 -3.41
CA PRO A 29 -4.85 1.42 -2.09
C PRO A 29 -3.85 0.33 -1.70
N GLY A 30 -2.72 0.72 -1.10
CA GLY A 30 -1.60 -0.19 -0.82
C GLY A 30 -2.01 -1.50 -0.16
N LEU A 31 -2.86 -1.44 0.88
CA LEU A 31 -3.33 -2.62 1.60
C LEU A 31 -4.12 -3.61 0.74
N LEU A 32 -4.65 -3.17 -0.41
CA LEU A 32 -5.41 -3.97 -1.37
C LEU A 32 -4.65 -4.28 -2.66
N GLN A 33 -3.40 -3.82 -2.80
CA GLN A 33 -2.60 -4.11 -3.99
C GLN A 33 -2.21 -5.60 -4.05
N THR A 34 -2.20 -6.16 -5.26
CA THR A 34 -1.58 -7.47 -5.47
C THR A 34 -0.05 -7.31 -5.46
N PRO A 35 0.72 -8.38 -5.18
CA PRO A 35 2.18 -8.31 -5.27
C PRO A 35 2.68 -7.86 -6.64
N ALA A 36 2.01 -8.27 -7.71
CA ALA A 36 2.34 -7.87 -9.08
C ALA A 36 2.10 -6.37 -9.32
N TYR A 37 0.98 -5.84 -8.82
CA TYR A 37 0.64 -4.42 -8.94
C TYR A 37 1.64 -3.55 -8.16
N ALA A 38 1.92 -3.91 -6.91
CA ALA A 38 2.88 -3.19 -6.07
C ALA A 38 4.27 -3.17 -6.70
N ARG A 39 4.72 -4.32 -7.26
CA ARG A 39 5.99 -4.43 -7.97
C ARG A 39 6.04 -3.53 -9.19
N ALA A 40 5.02 -3.53 -10.04
CA ALA A 40 4.98 -2.67 -11.23
C ALA A 40 5.09 -1.18 -10.88
N LEU A 41 4.45 -0.73 -9.78
CA LEU A 41 4.61 0.64 -9.30
C LEU A 41 6.03 0.93 -8.81
N ALA A 42 6.61 0.03 -8.02
CA ALA A 42 7.95 0.21 -7.48
C ALA A 42 9.02 0.23 -8.61
N GLU A 43 8.89 -0.64 -9.60
CA GLU A 43 9.74 -0.66 -10.80
C GLU A 43 9.59 0.64 -11.62
N ALA A 44 8.38 1.16 -11.76
CA ALA A 44 8.15 2.44 -12.43
C ALA A 44 8.81 3.62 -11.69
N ASP A 45 8.80 3.61 -10.35
CA ASP A 45 9.49 4.63 -9.54
C ASP A 45 11.02 4.53 -9.66
N VAL A 46 11.57 3.32 -9.75
CA VAL A 46 13.00 3.09 -10.02
C VAL A 46 13.37 3.61 -11.40
N TRP A 47 12.58 3.28 -12.42
CA TRP A 47 12.81 3.74 -13.80
C TRP A 47 12.79 5.26 -13.93
N ARG A 48 11.94 5.94 -13.15
CA ARG A 48 11.89 7.41 -13.06
C ARG A 48 13.02 8.03 -12.23
N GLY A 49 13.87 7.22 -11.61
CA GLY A 49 14.95 7.69 -10.74
C GLY A 49 14.47 8.27 -9.40
N LEU A 50 13.23 7.98 -8.98
CA LEU A 50 12.66 8.49 -7.73
C LEU A 50 13.16 7.71 -6.51
N ILE A 51 13.48 6.42 -6.71
CA ILE A 51 14.01 5.51 -5.70
C ILE A 51 15.07 4.59 -6.31
N THR A 52 15.89 3.99 -5.45
CA THR A 52 16.82 2.91 -5.84
C THR A 52 16.10 1.56 -5.84
N GLU A 53 16.69 0.55 -6.51
CA GLU A 53 16.20 -0.84 -6.46
C GLU A 53 16.10 -1.38 -5.03
N GLU A 54 17.10 -1.11 -4.19
CA GLU A 54 17.08 -1.49 -2.78
C GLU A 54 15.90 -0.87 -2.02
N GLN A 55 15.59 0.40 -2.30
CA GLN A 55 14.44 1.07 -1.70
C GLN A 55 13.11 0.50 -2.22
N ALA A 56 13.05 0.07 -3.48
CA ALA A 56 11.90 -0.61 -4.05
C ALA A 56 11.63 -1.93 -3.32
N GLU A 57 12.65 -2.79 -3.18
CA GLU A 57 12.54 -4.07 -2.46
C GLU A 57 12.15 -3.88 -1.00
N HIS A 58 12.71 -2.87 -0.33
CA HIS A 58 12.34 -2.55 1.04
C HIS A 58 10.86 -2.11 1.13
N ARG A 59 10.36 -1.30 0.19
CA ARG A 59 8.94 -0.90 0.13
C ARG A 59 8.01 -2.09 -0.11
N LEU A 60 8.37 -2.98 -1.03
CA LEU A 60 7.58 -4.19 -1.32
C LEU A 60 7.51 -5.12 -0.10
N THR A 61 8.65 -5.34 0.55
CA THR A 61 8.72 -6.14 1.78
C THR A 61 7.90 -5.50 2.91
N TYR A 62 7.98 -4.18 3.06
CA TYR A 62 7.23 -3.46 4.07
C TYR A 62 5.71 -3.50 3.82
N LEU A 63 5.29 -3.36 2.56
CA LEU A 63 3.89 -3.48 2.16
C LEU A 63 3.34 -4.88 2.46
N ALA A 64 4.09 -5.93 2.10
CA ALA A 64 3.68 -7.31 2.36
C ALA A 64 3.48 -7.58 3.86
N LYS A 65 4.37 -7.05 4.72
CA LYS A 65 4.22 -7.14 6.18
C LYS A 65 2.95 -6.46 6.68
N ARG A 66 2.63 -5.27 6.15
CA ARG A 66 1.39 -4.56 6.48
C ARG A 66 0.15 -5.32 6.03
N GLN A 67 0.16 -5.90 4.83
CA GLN A 67 -0.97 -6.71 4.35
C GLN A 67 -1.17 -7.99 5.18
N ALA A 68 -0.07 -8.60 5.64
CA ALA A 68 -0.14 -9.77 6.50
C ALA A 68 -0.80 -9.48 7.87
N SER A 69 -0.65 -8.25 8.41
CA SER A 69 -1.27 -7.90 9.70
C SER A 69 -2.81 -7.90 9.66
N LEU A 70 -3.39 -7.72 8.46
CA LEU A 70 -4.83 -7.80 8.25
C LEU A 70 -5.36 -9.24 8.36
N GLN A 71 -4.50 -10.24 8.15
CA GLN A 71 -4.83 -11.67 8.21
C GLN A 71 -4.75 -12.20 9.64
N ARG A 72 -5.58 -11.65 10.52
CA ARG A 72 -5.68 -12.02 11.95
C ARG A 72 -7.06 -12.57 12.30
N LEU A 73 -7.20 -13.22 13.45
CA LEU A 73 -8.46 -13.87 13.89
C LEU A 73 -9.68 -12.94 13.84
N ARG A 74 -9.48 -11.66 14.13
CA ARG A 74 -10.50 -10.60 14.03
C ARG A 74 -10.01 -9.54 13.04
N PRO A 75 -10.19 -9.73 11.73
CA PRO A 75 -9.74 -8.74 10.74
C PRO A 75 -10.51 -7.42 10.96
N PRO A 76 -9.88 -6.26 10.70
CA PRO A 76 -10.58 -4.98 10.78
C PRO A 76 -11.67 -4.88 9.71
N MET A 77 -12.71 -4.09 9.99
CA MET A 77 -13.62 -3.64 8.93
C MET A 77 -12.88 -2.68 8.00
N MET A 78 -12.99 -2.90 6.69
CA MET A 78 -12.36 -2.06 5.67
C MET A 78 -13.45 -1.25 4.96
N LEU A 79 -13.36 0.08 5.03
CA LEU A 79 -14.15 0.99 4.19
C LEU A 79 -13.20 1.67 3.21
N VAL A 80 -13.37 1.39 1.92
CA VAL A 80 -12.43 1.85 0.89
C VAL A 80 -13.19 2.63 -0.17
N ILE A 81 -12.72 3.85 -0.41
CA ILE A 81 -13.15 4.71 -1.49
C ILE A 81 -11.98 4.79 -2.48
N MET A 82 -12.23 4.37 -3.71
CA MET A 82 -11.22 4.33 -4.77
C MET A 82 -11.84 4.81 -6.09
N ASP A 83 -11.00 5.39 -6.95
CA ASP A 83 -11.42 5.88 -8.26
C ASP A 83 -11.80 4.75 -9.23
N GLU A 84 -12.72 5.01 -10.17
CA GLU A 84 -13.16 4.02 -11.17
C GLU A 84 -11.98 3.49 -12.00
N SER A 85 -10.94 4.31 -12.27
CA SER A 85 -9.74 3.91 -13.00
C SER A 85 -9.03 2.70 -12.41
N CYS A 86 -9.18 2.45 -11.11
CA CYS A 86 -8.60 1.28 -10.44
C CYS A 86 -9.20 -0.04 -10.93
N LEU A 87 -10.42 -0.01 -11.46
CA LEU A 87 -11.13 -1.17 -12.02
C LEU A 87 -11.21 -1.09 -13.54
N ARG A 88 -11.42 0.13 -14.05
CA ARG A 88 -11.64 0.38 -15.45
C ARG A 88 -10.94 1.64 -15.88
N HIS A 89 -9.72 1.48 -16.37
CA HIS A 89 -9.02 2.53 -17.06
C HIS A 89 -9.38 2.46 -18.56
N ARG A 90 -10.27 3.35 -19.02
CA ARG A 90 -10.48 3.56 -20.45
C ARG A 90 -9.56 4.70 -20.91
N VAL A 91 -8.58 4.34 -21.72
CA VAL A 91 -7.75 5.28 -22.49
C VAL A 91 -8.35 5.45 -23.86
#